data_AF-A0A1E5WF54-F1
#
_entry.id   AF-A0A1E5WF54-F1
#
_cell.length_a   1.000
_cell.length_b   1.000
_cell.length_c   1.000
_cell.angle_alpha   90.00
_cell.angle_beta   90.00
_cell.angle_gamma   90.00
#
_symmetry.space_group_name_H-M   'P 1'
#
loop_
_entity.id
_entity.type
_entity.pdbx_description
1 polymer ?
#
loop_
_entity_poly.entity_id
_entity_poly.type
_entity_poly.pdbx_seq_one_letter_code
_entity_poly.pdbx_strand_id
1 'polypeptide(L)' 'LLGKGLIDGVNKRELERACKVACWCVQGNESSRPTMGEIVKILEGLIDVEVPPVPRYLEVLVEGSENVKFFSYEPTK' A
#
# COMPACT_ATOMS: atom_id res chain seq x y z
N LEU A 1 17.53 0.16 -1.48
CA LEU A 1 16.84 -1.11 -1.15
C LEU A 1 16.24 -1.85 -2.37
N LEU A 2 16.45 -1.39 -3.61
CA LEU A 2 16.30 -2.24 -4.80
C LEU A 2 17.60 -2.09 -5.61
N GLY A 3 18.33 -3.20 -5.79
CA GLY A 3 19.62 -3.20 -6.46
C GLY A 3 19.48 -2.83 -7.93
N LYS A 4 20.42 -2.01 -8.44
CA LYS A 4 20.46 -1.53 -9.84
C LYS A 4 20.28 -2.63 -10.90
N GLY A 5 20.66 -3.88 -10.60
CA GLY A 5 20.55 -5.01 -11.53
C GLY A 5 19.13 -5.58 -11.71
N LEU A 6 18.19 -5.34 -10.79
CA LEU A 6 16.82 -5.86 -10.93
C LEU A 6 15.96 -4.96 -11.83
N ILE A 7 16.28 -3.67 -11.89
CA ILE A 7 15.42 -2.64 -12.49
C ILE A 7 15.41 -2.74 -14.03
N ASP A 8 16.49 -3.26 -14.62
CA ASP A 8 16.66 -3.34 -16.08
C ASP A 8 15.79 -4.44 -16.73
N GLY A 9 15.39 -5.46 -15.95
CA GLY A 9 14.55 -6.56 -16.42
C GLY A 9 13.10 -6.55 -15.91
N VAL A 10 12.75 -5.59 -15.04
CA VAL A 10 11.41 -5.54 -14.44
C VAL A 10 10.43 -4.82 -15.36
N ASN A 11 9.32 -5.51 -15.64
CA ASN A 11 8.19 -4.89 -16.33
C ASN A 11 7.55 -3.83 -15.41
N LYS A 12 7.71 -2.56 -15.79
CA LYS A 12 7.20 -1.41 -15.02
C LYS A 12 5.70 -1.52 -14.71
N ARG A 13 4.90 -2.08 -15.62
CA ARG A 13 3.45 -2.26 -15.41
C ARG A 13 3.13 -3.33 -14.40
N GLU A 14 3.91 -4.41 -14.33
CA GLU A 14 3.77 -5.44 -13.29
C GLU A 14 4.17 -4.89 -11.94
N LEU A 15 5.29 -4.15 -11.89
CA LEU A 15 5.74 -3.48 -10.68
C LEU A 15 4.69 -2.50 -10.15
N GLU A 16 4.13 -1.66 -11.02
CA GLU A 16 3.09 -0.71 -10.64
C GLU A 16 1.87 -1.41 -10.03
N ARG A 17 1.34 -2.44 -10.68
CA ARG A 17 0.19 -3.21 -10.19
C ARG A 17 0.49 -3.91 -8.87
N ALA A 18 1.68 -4.50 -8.74
CA ALA A 18 2.13 -5.11 -7.50
C ALA A 18 2.23 -4.09 -6.35
N CYS A 19 2.76 -2.89 -6.62
CA CYS A 19 2.83 -1.82 -5.64
C CYS A 19 1.44 -1.32 -5.22
N LYS A 20 0.51 -1.10 -6.16
CA LYS A 20 -0.87 -0.70 -5.85
C LYS A 20 -1.57 -1.76 -4.99
N VAL A 21 -1.47 -3.04 -5.35
CA VAL A 21 -2.03 -4.16 -4.58
C VAL A 21 -1.46 -4.20 -3.16
N ALA A 22 -0.13 -4.13 -3.02
CA ALA A 22 0.51 -4.14 -1.70
C ALA A 22 0.00 -3.00 -0.81
N CYS A 23 -0.11 -1.79 -1.37
CA CYS A 23 -0.60 -0.63 -0.66
C CYS A 23 -2.11 -0.70 -0.32
N TRP A 24 -2.93 -1.40 -1.09
CA TRP A 24 -4.32 -1.71 -0.73
C TRP A 24 -4.42 -2.77 0.38
N CYS A 25 -3.57 -3.80 0.36
CA CYS A 25 -3.61 -4.89 1.34
C CYS A 25 -3.30 -4.44 2.78
N VAL A 26 -2.45 -3.43 2.94
CA VAL A 26 -2.06 -2.90 4.26
C VAL A 26 -2.98 -1.80 4.79
N GLN A 27 -4.08 -1.49 4.08
CA GLN A 27 -5.03 -0.47 4.52
C GLN A 27 -5.73 -0.86 5.82
N GLY A 28 -5.90 0.11 6.72
CA GLY A 28 -6.49 -0.12 8.04
C GLY A 28 -7.96 -0.55 7.99
N ASN A 29 -8.73 -0.05 7.01
CA ASN A 29 -10.11 -0.49 6.81
C ASN A 29 -10.16 -1.76 5.96
N GLU A 30 -10.57 -2.87 6.57
CA GLU A 30 -10.66 -4.17 5.90
C GLU A 30 -11.65 -4.17 4.74
N SER A 31 -12.78 -3.45 4.88
CA SER A 31 -13.81 -3.38 3.83
C SER A 31 -13.38 -2.61 2.59
N SER A 32 -12.29 -1.85 2.68
CA SER A 32 -11.70 -1.15 1.52
C SER A 32 -10.68 -2.00 0.78
N ARG A 33 -10.31 -3.18 1.29
CA ARG A 33 -9.34 -4.06 0.64
C ARG A 33 -10.00 -4.83 -0.51
N PRO A 34 -9.34 -4.96 -1.67
CA PRO A 34 -9.83 -5.81 -2.74
C PRO A 34 -9.86 -7.27 -2.31
N THR A 35 -10.81 -8.01 -2.86
CA THR A 35 -10.91 -9.47 -2.64
C THR A 35 -9.73 -10.19 -3.30
N MET A 36 -9.42 -11.41 -2.85
CA MET A 36 -8.36 -12.21 -3.48
C MET A 36 -8.60 -12.46 -4.98
N GLY A 37 -9.87 -12.59 -5.40
CA GLY A 37 -10.22 -12.73 -6.82
C GLY A 37 -9.92 -11.48 -7.64
N GLU A 38 -10.14 -10.30 -7.08
CA GLU A 38 -9.76 -9.02 -7.70
C GLU A 38 -8.24 -8.84 -7.72
N ILE A 39 -7.56 -9.17 -6.62
CA ILE A 39 -6.09 -9.11 -6.53
C ILE A 39 -5.43 -9.92 -7.64
N VAL A 40 -5.87 -11.16 -7.87
CA VAL A 40 -5.32 -12.01 -8.94
C VAL A 40 -5.54 -11.36 -10.31
N LYS A 41 -6.76 -10.88 -10.59
CA LYS A 41 -7.06 -10.20 -11.86
C LYS A 41 -6.21 -8.94 -12.07
N ILE A 42 -5.95 -8.18 -11.02
CA ILE A 42 -5.06 -6.99 -11.08
C ILE A 42 -3.62 -7.43 -11.40
N LEU A 43 -3.10 -8.43 -10.69
CA LEU A 43 -1.73 -8.93 -10.89
C LEU A 43 -1.53 -9.59 -12.26
N GLU A 44 -2.55 -10.24 -12.81
CA GLU A 44 -2.56 -10.79 -14.17
C GLU A 44 -2.76 -9.71 -15.25
N GLY A 45 -3.31 -8.55 -14.87
CA GLY A 45 -3.47 -7.39 -15.75
C GLY A 45 -4.78 -7.39 -16.52
N LEU A 46 -5.74 -8.15 -16.02
CA LEU A 46 -7.09 -8.26 -16.56
C LEU A 46 -7.95 -7.05 -16.18
N ILE A 47 -7.66 -6.43 -15.03
CA ILE A 47 -8.32 -5.20 -14.56
C ILE A 47 -7.27 -4.25 -13.97
N ASP A 48 -7.51 -2.94 -14.06
CA ASP A 48 -6.70 -1.94 -13.37
C ASP A 48 -7.28 -1.63 -11.98
N VAL A 49 -6.47 -0.99 -11.14
CA VAL A 49 -6.86 -0.56 -9.81
C VAL A 49 -6.42 0.88 -9.59
N GLU A 50 -7.27 1.64 -8.92
CA GLU A 50 -6.96 3.00 -8.51
C GLU A 50 -5.81 3.04 -7.52
N VAL A 51 -5.15 4.19 -7.46
CA VAL A 51 -4.10 4.44 -6.48
C VAL A 51 -4.71 4.37 -5.07
N PRO A 52 -4.18 3.53 -4.17
CA PRO A 52 -4.71 3.44 -2.81
C PRO A 52 -4.55 4.76 -2.06
N PRO A 53 -5.45 5.05 -1.10
CA PRO A 53 -5.31 6.22 -0.25
C PRO A 53 -4.00 6.14 0.55
N VAL A 54 -3.44 7.31 0.84
CA VAL A 54 -2.28 7.42 1.73
C VAL A 54 -2.64 6.80 3.08
N PRO A 55 -1.90 5.78 3.55
CA PRO A 55 -2.17 5.22 4.87
C PRO A 55 -2.07 6.30 5.95
N ARG A 56 -3.05 6.32 6.88
CA ARG A 56 -3.13 7.32 7.96
C ARG A 56 -1.84 7.44 8.78
N TYR A 57 -1.07 6.36 8.93
CA TYR A 57 0.22 6.40 9.65
C TYR A 57 1.29 7.22 8.92
N LEU A 58 1.21 7.37 7.59
CA LEU A 58 2.10 8.24 6.82
C LEU A 58 1.71 9.71 6.92
N GLU A 59 0.44 10.03 7.14
CA GLU A 59 -0.01 11.42 7.41
C GLU A 59 0.69 11.98 8.66
N VAL A 60 0.83 11.14 9.70
CA VAL A 60 1.56 11.49 10.93
C VAL A 60 3.04 11.79 10.68
N LEU A 61 3.68 11.17 9.68
CA LEU A 61 5.07 11.48 9.31
C LEU A 61 5.18 12.80 8.57
N VAL A 62 4.16 13.19 7.81
CA VAL A 62 4.08 14.49 7.15
C VAL A 62 3.83 15.61 8.18
N GLU A 63 3.06 15.32 9.23
CA GLU A 63 2.80 16.24 10.36
C GLU A 63 3.89 16.21 11.45
N GLY A 64 4.79 15.22 11.41
CA GLY A 64 5.80 14.91 12.43
C GLY A 64 7.03 15.82 12.47
N SER A 65 6.91 17.10 12.11
CA SER A 65 7.89 18.12 12.52
C SER A 65 7.67 18.57 13.98
N GLU A 66 6.50 18.32 14.56
CA GLU A 66 6.15 18.74 15.91
C GLU A 66 5.43 17.59 16.67
N ASN A 67 6.19 16.88 17.52
CA ASN A 67 5.71 15.98 18.61
C ASN A 67 4.96 14.67 18.27
N VAL A 68 5.72 13.59 18.07
CA VAL A 68 5.22 12.20 18.06
C VAL A 68 5.02 11.64 19.49
N LYS A 69 3.77 11.39 19.90
CA LYS A 69 3.44 10.41 20.97
C LYS A 69 2.90 9.14 20.33
N PHE A 70 3.83 8.28 19.92
CA PHE A 70 3.63 7.09 19.10
C PHE A 70 3.03 5.86 19.84
N PHE A 71 2.70 5.93 21.14
CA PHE A 71 2.32 4.71 21.88
C PHE A 71 1.10 4.79 22.82
N SER A 72 0.08 5.57 22.48
CA SER A 72 -1.22 5.44 23.15
C SER A 72 -2.20 4.68 22.28
N TYR A 73 -1.96 3.37 22.16
CA TYR A 73 -3.07 2.43 22.09
C TYR A 73 -3.73 2.45 23.47
N GLU A 74 -4.83 3.17 23.62
CA GLU A 74 -5.76 2.92 24.73
C GLU A 74 -6.79 1.90 24.24
N PRO A 75 -6.83 0.67 24.80
CA PRO A 75 -7.91 -0.26 24.51
C PRO A 75 -9.18 0.24 25.18
N THR A 76 -10.04 0.95 24.44
CA THR A 76 -11.40 1.24 24.90
C THR A 76 -12.35 0.15 24.40
N LYS A 77 -12.54 -0.83 25.30
CA LYS A 77 -13.65 -1.79 25.45
C LYS A 77 -13.93 -2.80 24.33
#